data_AF-A0A7M3MRA3-F1
#
_entry.id   AF-A0A7M3MRA3-F1
#
_cell.length_a   1.000
_cell.length_b   1.000
_cell.length_c   1.000
_cell.angle_alpha   90.00
_cell.angle_beta   90.00
_cell.angle_gamma   90.00
#
_symmetry.space_group_name_H-M   'P 1'
#
loop_
_entity.id
_entity.type
_entity.pdbx_description
1 polymer ?
#
loop_
_entity_poly.entity_id
_entity_poly.type
_entity_poly.pdbx_seq_one_letter_code
_entity_poly.pdbx_strand_id
1 'polypeptide(L)'
;MADQTMPGRGVPDWVVADRAVSRLQELLEQLPRTRALPDLDALLAQAGADRSLLADERARKLIDEALRDRPLSCPEEIRVLRTEVELLTVEVGVLEERLTDPNLATADRAVLQARLRRIRGRWEQLADQL
;
A
#
# COMPACT_ATOMS: atom_id res chain seq x y z
N MET A 1 3.23 60.00 11.94
CA MET A 1 3.32 58.61 12.46
C MET A 1 2.95 57.69 11.31
N ALA A 2 3.93 57.01 10.72
CA ALA A 2 3.70 56.07 9.63
C ALA A 2 3.77 54.66 10.23
N ASP A 3 2.62 53.99 10.22
CA ASP A 3 2.46 52.61 10.66
C ASP A 3 3.04 51.70 9.55
N GLN A 4 4.15 51.03 9.85
CA GLN A 4 4.82 50.13 8.93
C GLN A 4 4.17 48.74 9.04
N THR A 5 3.16 48.50 8.21
CA THR A 5 2.65 47.15 7.99
C THR A 5 3.70 46.36 7.20
N MET A 6 4.54 45.62 7.91
CA MET A 6 5.48 44.66 7.31
C MET A 6 4.68 43.58 6.57
N PRO A 7 4.87 43.39 5.25
CA PRO A 7 4.25 42.29 4.54
C PRO A 7 4.85 40.99 5.07
N GLY A 8 3.99 40.07 5.50
CA GLY A 8 4.39 38.73 5.94
C GLY A 8 5.23 38.09 4.84
N ARG A 9 6.53 37.88 5.11
CA ARG A 9 7.39 37.09 4.23
C ARG A 9 6.82 35.68 4.22
N GLY A 10 6.18 35.31 3.12
CA GLY A 10 5.88 33.91 2.82
C GLY A 10 7.16 33.10 3.00
N VAL A 11 7.04 31.92 3.62
CA VAL A 11 8.16 30.99 3.75
C VAL A 11 8.69 30.70 2.35
N PRO A 12 10.00 30.82 2.08
CA PRO A 12 10.54 30.54 0.77
C PRO A 12 10.24 29.10 0.33
N ASP A 13 9.89 28.90 -0.94
CA ASP A 13 9.49 27.59 -1.47
C ASP A 13 10.54 26.49 -1.23
N TRP A 14 11.83 26.83 -1.24
CA TRP A 14 12.90 25.87 -0.94
C TRP A 14 12.88 25.37 0.52
N VAL A 15 12.44 26.20 1.47
CA VAL A 15 12.28 25.80 2.88
C VAL A 15 11.08 24.88 3.04
N VAL A 16 10.01 25.12 2.28
CA VAL A 16 8.83 24.25 2.25
C VAL A 16 9.19 22.88 1.67
N ALA A 17 9.92 22.85 0.55
CA ALA A 17 10.40 21.62 -0.06
C ALA A 17 11.33 20.84 0.88
N ASP A 18 12.28 21.50 1.54
CA ASP A 18 13.21 20.85 2.47
C ASP A 18 12.48 20.19 3.66
N ARG A 19 11.52 20.90 4.25
CA ARG A 19 10.67 20.35 5.32
C ARG A 19 9.84 19.16 4.84
N ALA A 20 9.28 19.24 3.63
CA ALA A 20 8.51 18.15 3.05
C ALA A 20 9.38 16.92 2.78
N VAL A 21 10.62 17.10 2.29
CA VAL A 21 11.60 16.00 2.13
C VAL A 21 11.91 15.34 3.48
N SER A 22 12.22 16.14 4.52
CA SER A 22 12.47 15.58 5.85
C SER A 22 11.26 14.84 6.40
N ARG A 23 10.06 15.40 6.22
CA ARG A 23 8.83 14.75 6.68
C ARG A 23 8.54 13.46 5.92
N LEU A 24 8.76 13.45 4.62
CA LEU A 24 8.65 12.24 3.80
C LEU A 24 9.62 11.16 4.28
N GLN A 25 10.87 11.52 4.58
CA GLN A 25 11.84 10.58 5.13
C GLN A 25 11.34 9.96 6.45
N GLU A 26 10.89 10.79 7.39
CA GLU A 26 10.35 10.30 8.68
C GLU A 26 9.17 9.34 8.49
N LEU A 27 8.25 9.66 7.57
CA LEU A 27 7.09 8.80 7.27
C LEU A 27 7.54 7.45 6.69
N LEU A 28 8.49 7.46 5.75
CA LEU A 28 9.01 6.24 5.13
C LEU A 28 9.74 5.35 6.14
N GLU A 29 10.45 5.94 7.12
CA GLU A 29 11.13 5.23 8.20
C GLU A 29 10.14 4.59 9.20
N GLN A 30 8.98 5.20 9.43
CA GLN A 30 7.94 4.69 10.33
C GLN A 30 7.13 3.54 9.72
N LEU A 31 7.09 3.44 8.39
CA LEU A 31 6.32 2.42 7.71
C LEU A 31 7.03 1.06 7.76
N PRO A 32 6.32 -0.03 8.11
CA PRO A 32 6.92 -1.36 8.21
C PRO A 32 7.48 -1.80 6.85
N ARG A 33 8.75 -2.21 6.80
CA ARG A 33 9.43 -2.63 5.54
C ARG A 33 8.86 -3.90 4.93
N THR A 34 8.10 -4.67 5.69
CA THR A 34 7.45 -5.91 5.25
C THR A 34 6.14 -5.69 4.50
N ARG A 35 5.76 -4.43 4.26
CA ARG A 35 4.53 -4.04 3.55
C ARG A 35 4.83 -3.18 2.34
N ALA A 36 3.94 -3.26 1.35
CA ALA A 36 3.93 -2.34 0.23
C ALA A 36 3.90 -0.88 0.69
N LEU A 37 4.39 0.03 -0.15
CA LEU A 37 4.23 1.45 0.12
C LEU A 37 2.76 1.85 -0.01
N PRO A 38 2.26 2.71 0.88
CA PRO A 38 1.00 3.40 0.64
C PRO A 38 1.02 4.16 -0.68
N ASP A 39 -0.17 4.55 -1.14
CA ASP A 39 -0.31 5.37 -2.34
C ASP A 39 0.59 6.62 -2.28
N LEU A 40 1.26 6.90 -3.41
CA LEU A 40 2.25 7.97 -3.50
C LEU A 40 1.64 9.34 -3.20
N ASP A 41 0.42 9.62 -3.68
CA ASP A 41 -0.23 10.90 -3.44
C ASP A 41 -0.62 11.05 -1.96
N ALA A 42 -1.04 9.96 -1.32
CA ALA A 42 -1.30 9.94 0.12
C ALA A 42 -0.02 10.18 0.94
N LEU A 43 1.10 9.58 0.56
CA LEU A 43 2.40 9.81 1.21
C LEU A 43 2.86 11.26 1.07
N LEU A 44 2.79 11.81 -0.13
CA LEU A 44 3.15 13.22 -0.39
C LEU A 44 2.24 14.17 0.39
N ALA A 45 0.92 13.91 0.41
CA ALA A 45 -0.02 14.71 1.17
C ALA A 45 0.27 14.69 2.68
N GLN A 46 0.64 13.54 3.24
CA GLN A 46 1.05 13.43 4.64
C GLN A 46 2.39 14.14 4.92
N ALA A 47 3.27 14.21 3.93
CA ALA A 47 4.49 15.01 3.97
C ALA A 47 4.23 16.52 3.81
N GLY A 48 2.97 16.92 3.55
CA GLY A 48 2.59 18.32 3.34
C GLY A 48 2.95 18.84 1.96
N ALA A 49 3.07 17.97 0.97
CA ALA A 49 3.44 18.31 -0.40
C ALA A 49 2.54 17.63 -1.44
N ASP A 50 2.65 18.06 -2.69
CA ASP A 50 2.05 17.42 -3.84
C ASP A 50 3.14 16.80 -4.75
N ARG A 51 2.74 16.36 -5.94
CA ARG A 51 3.67 15.76 -6.92
C ARG A 51 4.79 16.68 -7.38
N SER A 52 4.70 17.99 -7.18
CA SER A 52 5.79 18.91 -7.50
C SER A 52 7.06 18.64 -6.68
N LEU A 53 6.93 18.02 -5.50
CA LEU A 53 8.07 17.58 -4.68
C LEU A 53 8.95 16.57 -5.42
N LEU A 54 8.39 15.81 -6.37
CA LEU A 54 9.14 14.85 -7.19
C LEU A 54 10.10 15.51 -8.18
N ALA A 55 10.03 16.83 -8.35
CA ALA A 55 11.07 17.58 -9.06
C ALA A 55 12.38 17.63 -8.25
N ASP A 56 12.32 17.50 -6.92
CA ASP A 56 13.50 17.40 -6.05
C ASP A 56 14.10 15.99 -6.11
N GLU A 57 15.37 15.90 -6.49
CA GLU A 57 16.09 14.63 -6.63
C GLU A 57 16.16 13.84 -5.32
N ARG A 58 16.19 14.53 -4.17
CA ARG A 58 16.27 13.89 -2.84
C ARG A 58 14.97 13.15 -2.53
N ALA A 59 13.82 13.78 -2.78
CA ALA A 59 12.51 13.16 -2.60
C ALA A 59 12.36 11.91 -3.46
N ARG A 60 12.76 11.99 -4.75
CA ARG A 60 12.74 10.83 -5.64
C ARG A 60 13.64 9.69 -5.13
N LYS A 61 14.87 10.00 -4.72
CA LYS A 61 15.80 8.98 -4.19
C LYS A 61 15.23 8.26 -2.97
N LEU A 62 14.63 9.00 -2.03
CA LEU A 62 13.97 8.41 -0.86
C LEU A 62 12.85 7.45 -1.25
N ILE A 63 12.00 7.84 -2.22
CA ILE A 63 10.91 6.99 -2.70
C ILE A 63 11.47 5.76 -3.43
N ASP A 64 12.45 5.93 -4.30
CA ASP A 64 13.06 4.83 -5.08
C ASP A 64 13.78 3.82 -4.17
N GLU A 65 14.43 4.28 -3.10
CA GLU A 65 15.05 3.43 -2.09
C GLU A 65 13.99 2.72 -1.25
N ALA A 66 12.98 3.45 -0.79
CA ALA A 66 11.88 2.86 -0.02
C ALA A 66 11.11 1.81 -0.84
N LEU A 67 10.94 2.02 -2.15
CA LEU A 67 10.34 1.03 -3.04
C LEU A 67 11.22 -0.21 -3.14
N ARG A 68 12.52 -0.07 -3.42
CA ARG A 68 13.44 -1.21 -3.60
C ARG A 68 13.50 -2.15 -2.40
N ASP A 69 13.35 -1.63 -1.19
CA ASP A 69 13.46 -2.42 0.04
C ASP A 69 12.15 -3.11 0.47
N ARG A 70 11.08 -3.02 -0.34
CA ARG A 70 9.73 -3.47 0.03
C ARG A 70 9.16 -4.52 -0.93
N PRO A 71 8.18 -5.33 -0.46
CA PRO A 71 7.42 -6.22 -1.32
C PRO A 71 6.73 -5.45 -2.45
N LEU A 72 6.59 -6.11 -3.60
CA LEU A 72 5.90 -5.58 -4.80
C LEU A 72 6.63 -4.44 -5.48
N SER A 73 7.93 -4.32 -5.22
CA SER A 73 8.84 -3.45 -5.94
C SER A 73 9.17 -3.97 -7.34
N CYS A 74 8.95 -5.27 -7.58
CA CYS A 74 9.17 -5.92 -8.87
C CYS A 74 7.83 -6.25 -9.57
N PRO A 75 7.68 -5.95 -10.88
CA PRO A 75 6.49 -6.30 -11.66
C PRO A 75 6.16 -7.81 -11.64
N GLU A 76 7.16 -8.67 -11.53
CA GLU A 76 7.00 -10.12 -11.40
C GLU A 76 6.27 -10.50 -10.12
N GLU A 77 6.58 -9.87 -8.99
CA GLU A 77 5.92 -10.12 -7.70
C GLU A 77 4.45 -9.72 -7.76
N ILE A 78 4.15 -8.58 -8.42
CA ILE A 78 2.79 -8.13 -8.68
C ILE A 78 2.03 -9.15 -9.53
N ARG A 79 2.65 -9.70 -10.58
CA ARG A 79 2.03 -10.74 -11.42
C ARG A 79 1.76 -12.02 -10.65
N VAL A 80 2.68 -12.45 -9.79
CA VAL A 80 2.52 -13.62 -8.93
C VAL A 80 1.36 -13.41 -7.96
N LEU A 81 1.31 -12.27 -7.25
CA LEU A 81 0.21 -11.96 -6.34
C LEU A 81 -1.13 -11.88 -7.05
N ARG A 82 -1.17 -11.24 -8.23
CA ARG A 82 -2.38 -11.18 -9.04
C ARG A 82 -2.86 -12.58 -9.44
N THR A 83 -1.95 -13.43 -9.89
CA THR A 83 -2.27 -14.82 -10.25
C THR A 83 -2.79 -15.58 -9.04
N GLU A 84 -2.16 -15.41 -7.88
CA GLU A 84 -2.61 -16.04 -6.64
C GLU A 84 -4.01 -15.58 -6.22
N VAL A 85 -4.28 -14.28 -6.28
CA VAL A 85 -5.62 -13.70 -6.03
C VAL A 85 -6.65 -14.25 -7.01
N GLU A 86 -6.32 -14.32 -8.31
CA GLU A 86 -7.21 -14.89 -9.33
C GLU A 86 -7.51 -16.37 -9.03
N LEU A 87 -6.50 -17.18 -8.70
CA LEU A 87 -6.68 -18.59 -8.36
C LEU A 87 -7.52 -18.78 -7.09
N LEU A 88 -7.26 -18.00 -6.03
CA LEU A 88 -8.05 -18.07 -4.80
C LEU A 88 -9.50 -17.65 -5.04
N THR A 89 -9.74 -16.67 -5.90
CA THR A 89 -11.09 -16.23 -6.28
C THR A 89 -11.85 -17.32 -7.03
N VAL A 90 -11.22 -17.95 -8.03
CA VAL A 90 -11.80 -19.09 -8.75
C VAL A 90 -12.10 -20.25 -7.80
N GLU A 91 -11.17 -20.55 -6.89
CA GLU A 91 -11.35 -21.62 -5.93
C GLU A 91 -12.54 -21.36 -4.99
N VAL A 92 -12.71 -20.13 -4.51
CA VAL A 92 -13.89 -19.75 -3.71
C VAL A 92 -15.18 -19.97 -4.50
N GLY A 93 -15.24 -19.55 -5.77
CA GLY A 93 -16.43 -19.77 -6.61
C GLY A 93 -16.79 -21.26 -6.74
N VAL A 94 -15.79 -22.12 -7.00
CA VAL A 94 -16.01 -23.58 -7.07
C VAL A 94 -16.47 -24.14 -5.72
N LEU A 95 -15.92 -23.67 -4.60
CA LEU A 95 -16.33 -24.13 -3.28
C LEU A 95 -17.75 -23.69 -2.92
N GLU A 96 -18.15 -22.48 -3.31
CA GLU A 96 -19.51 -21.97 -3.15
C GLU A 96 -20.52 -22.79 -3.96
N GLU A 97 -20.23 -23.08 -5.23
CA GLU A 97 -21.06 -23.96 -6.07
C GLU A 97 -21.23 -25.34 -5.43
N ARG A 98 -20.14 -25.93 -4.93
CA ARG A 98 -20.21 -27.26 -4.29
C ARG A 98 -20.93 -27.24 -2.95
N LEU A 99 -20.81 -26.17 -2.15
CA LEU A 99 -21.48 -26.06 -0.85
C LEU A 99 -22.99 -25.79 -0.96
N THR A 100 -23.43 -25.26 -2.09
CA THR A 100 -24.86 -25.06 -2.40
C THR A 100 -25.53 -26.31 -2.95
N ASP A 101 -24.77 -27.36 -3.31
CA ASP A 101 -25.33 -28.65 -3.69
C ASP A 101 -26.10 -29.29 -2.52
N PRO A 102 -27.42 -29.52 -2.67
CA PRO A 102 -28.25 -30.13 -1.61
C PRO A 102 -27.91 -31.60 -1.36
N ASN A 103 -27.23 -32.29 -2.28
CA ASN A 103 -26.85 -33.69 -2.15
C ASN A 103 -25.47 -33.90 -1.52
N LEU A 104 -24.80 -32.81 -1.10
CA LEU A 104 -23.46 -32.87 -0.54
C LEU A 104 -23.45 -33.62 0.80
N ALA A 105 -22.65 -34.68 0.89
CA ALA A 105 -22.46 -35.43 2.12
C ALA A 105 -21.87 -34.55 3.25
N THR A 106 -22.28 -34.81 4.49
CA THR A 106 -21.87 -34.01 5.66
C THR A 106 -20.35 -34.00 5.88
N ALA A 107 -19.68 -35.13 5.64
CA ALA A 107 -18.22 -35.21 5.74
C ALA A 107 -17.52 -34.32 4.69
N ASP A 108 -18.03 -34.31 3.46
CA ASP A 108 -17.50 -33.47 2.38
C ASP A 108 -17.74 -31.98 2.67
N ARG A 109 -18.90 -31.63 3.24
CA ARG A 109 -19.19 -30.25 3.68
C ARG A 109 -18.16 -29.75 4.70
N ALA A 110 -17.78 -30.57 5.67
CA ALA A 110 -16.75 -30.20 6.66
C ALA A 110 -15.38 -29.96 6.00
N VAL A 111 -15.00 -30.76 5.00
CA VAL A 111 -13.76 -30.61 4.23
C VAL A 111 -13.78 -29.30 3.43
N LEU A 112 -14.87 -29.00 2.71
CA LEU A 112 -15.00 -27.76 1.94
C LEU A 112 -14.97 -26.52 2.85
N GLN A 113 -15.62 -26.56 4.02
CA GLN A 113 -15.57 -25.48 5.01
C GLN A 113 -14.17 -25.29 5.62
N ALA A 114 -13.42 -26.38 5.84
CA ALA A 114 -12.03 -26.29 6.28
C ALA A 114 -11.13 -25.66 5.19
N ARG A 115 -11.41 -25.97 3.92
CA ARG A 115 -10.70 -25.36 2.78
C ARG A 115 -10.98 -23.85 2.68
N LEU A 116 -12.24 -23.42 2.78
CA LEU A 116 -12.60 -22.00 2.84
C LEU A 116 -11.89 -21.25 3.97
N ARG A 117 -11.78 -21.85 5.17
CA ARG A 117 -11.03 -21.26 6.29
C ARG A 117 -9.55 -21.04 5.95
N ARG A 118 -8.91 -21.98 5.24
CA ARG A 118 -7.52 -21.82 4.79
C ARG A 118 -7.37 -20.71 3.76
N ILE A 119 -8.30 -20.64 2.80
CA ILE A 119 -8.31 -19.58 1.78
C ILE A 119 -8.49 -18.22 2.45
N ARG A 120 -9.41 -18.09 3.41
CA ARG A 120 -9.57 -16.88 4.21
C ARG A 120 -8.29 -16.49 4.93
N GLY A 121 -7.62 -17.42 5.61
CA GLY A 121 -6.34 -17.14 6.28
C GLY A 121 -5.26 -16.69 5.29
N ARG A 122 -5.25 -17.24 4.07
CA ARG A 122 -4.32 -16.78 3.03
C ARG A 122 -4.67 -15.38 2.52
N TRP A 123 -5.95 -15.06 2.33
CA TRP A 123 -6.41 -13.72 2.00
C TRP A 123 -6.03 -12.68 3.04
N GLU A 124 -6.18 -12.99 4.33
CA GLU A 124 -5.76 -12.12 5.43
C GLU A 124 -4.24 -11.87 5.38
N GLN A 125 -3.42 -12.90 5.12
CA GLN A 125 -1.97 -12.76 4.94
C GLN A 125 -1.60 -11.87 3.74
N LEU A 126 -2.32 -11.99 2.62
CA LEU A 126 -2.09 -11.17 1.43
C LEU A 126 -2.50 -9.72 1.69
N ALA A 127 -3.62 -9.49 2.36
CA ALA A 127 -4.07 -8.16 2.76
C ALA A 127 -3.11 -7.49 3.76
N ASP A 128 -2.41 -8.27 4.59
CA ASP A 128 -1.39 -7.75 5.49
C ASP A 128 -0.07 -7.37 4.78
N GLN A 129 0.15 -7.85 3.56
CA GLN A 129 1.34 -7.56 2.73
C GLN A 129 1.11 -6.37 1.79
N LEU A 130 -0.13 -6.16 1.36
CA LEU A 130 -0.61 -5.03 0.56
C LEU A 130 -0.85 -3.78 1.41
#